data_AF-A0A556QWY2-F1
#
_entry.id   AF-A0A556QWY2-F1
#
_cell.length_a   1.000
_cell.length_b   1.000
_cell.length_c   1.000
_cell.angle_alpha   90.00
_cell.angle_beta   90.00
_cell.angle_gamma   90.00
#
_symmetry.space_group_name_H-M   'P 1'
#
loop_
_entity.id
_entity.type
_entity.pdbx_description
1 polymer ?
#
loop_
_entity_poly.entity_id
_entity_poly.type
_entity_poly.pdbx_seq_one_letter_code
_entity_poly.pdbx_strand_id
1 'polypeptide(L)' 'MAIKVKKTQVGLGIAPRMNESKITNLTKYPSDQLVTMNFKVTAELRRAYKKYALEKDKSMVEILKESFDLYRSKNI' A
#
# COMPACT_ATOMS: atom_id res chain seq x y z
N MET A 1 1.13 -58.78 0.17
CA MET A 1 0.32 -58.11 -0.86
C MET A 1 -0.98 -57.59 -0.23
N ALA A 2 -1.50 -56.48 -0.78
CA ALA A 2 -2.72 -55.73 -0.46
C ALA A 2 -2.64 -54.62 0.62
N ILE A 3 -2.46 -53.37 0.17
CA ILE A 3 -2.72 -52.15 0.95
C ILE A 3 -4.19 -51.78 0.70
N LYS A 4 -5.03 -51.84 1.74
CA LYS A 4 -6.45 -51.53 1.68
C LYS A 4 -6.65 -50.02 1.83
N VAL A 5 -6.97 -49.34 0.73
CA VAL A 5 -7.21 -47.88 0.71
C VAL A 5 -8.52 -47.58 1.43
N LYS A 6 -8.47 -46.89 2.58
CA LYS A 6 -9.67 -46.45 3.30
C LYS A 6 -10.24 -45.19 2.62
N LYS A 7 -11.46 -45.32 2.11
CA LYS A 7 -12.27 -44.28 1.50
C LYS A 7 -12.70 -43.27 2.59
N THR A 8 -12.17 -42.04 2.55
CA THR A 8 -12.56 -40.98 3.47
C THR A 8 -13.95 -40.46 3.10
N GLN A 9 -14.93 -40.74 3.96
CA GLN A 9 -16.27 -40.17 3.90
C GLN A 9 -16.19 -38.65 4.11
N VAL A 10 -16.66 -37.88 3.14
CA VAL A 10 -17.00 -36.47 3.30
C VAL A 10 -18.42 -36.39 3.86
N GLY A 11 -18.53 -36.17 5.18
CA GLY A 11 -19.80 -35.88 5.84
C GLY A 11 -20.22 -34.42 5.58
N LEU A 12 -21.45 -34.23 5.11
CA LEU A 12 -22.12 -32.93 5.02
C LEU A 12 -22.24 -32.34 6.44
N GLY A 13 -21.67 -31.15 6.68
CA GLY A 13 -21.84 -30.42 7.94
C GLY A 13 -20.57 -30.04 8.71
N ILE A 14 -19.37 -30.24 8.15
CA ILE A 14 -18.15 -29.67 8.74
C ILE A 14 -17.94 -28.28 8.14
N ALA A 15 -18.00 -27.23 8.95
CA ALA A 15 -17.59 -25.89 8.51
C ALA A 15 -16.18 -25.99 7.90
N PRO A 16 -15.91 -25.33 6.75
CA PRO A 16 -14.57 -25.31 6.19
C PRO A 16 -13.60 -24.95 7.30
N ARG A 17 -12.54 -25.75 7.48
CA ARG A 17 -11.43 -25.32 8.34
C ARG A 17 -11.03 -23.96 7.82
N MET A 18 -11.23 -22.92 8.61
CA MET A 18 -10.76 -21.59 8.32
C MET A 18 -9.24 -21.71 8.33
N ASN A 19 -8.66 -22.10 7.18
CA ASN A 19 -7.27 -21.78 6.92
C ASN A 19 -7.24 -20.27 7.09
N GLU A 20 -6.49 -19.82 8.10
CA GLU A 20 -6.21 -18.41 8.35
C GLU A 20 -5.61 -17.84 7.07
N SER A 21 -6.50 -17.48 6.17
CA SER A 21 -6.22 -16.75 4.95
C SER A 21 -5.93 -15.39 5.50
N LYS A 22 -4.66 -15.20 5.88
CA LYS A 22 -4.08 -13.96 6.36
C LYS A 22 -4.78 -12.84 5.61
N ILE A 23 -5.66 -12.11 6.30
CA ILE A 23 -6.41 -11.01 5.71
C ILE A 23 -5.36 -9.93 5.42
N THR A 24 -4.71 -10.02 4.26
CA THR A 24 -3.64 -9.09 3.84
C THR A 24 -4.20 -7.74 3.40
N ASN A 25 -5.53 -7.61 3.31
CA ASN A 25 -6.19 -6.42 2.78
C ASN A 25 -6.25 -5.26 3.78
N LEU A 26 -5.92 -5.49 5.06
CA LEU A 26 -5.96 -4.47 6.10
C LEU A 26 -4.67 -4.40 6.92
N THR A 27 -3.52 -4.63 6.27
CA THR A 27 -2.23 -4.34 6.92
C THR A 27 -2.10 -2.82 6.99
N LYS A 28 -2.32 -2.24 8.18
CA LYS A 28 -1.94 -0.84 8.44
C LYS A 28 -0.45 -0.74 8.14
N TYR A 29 -0.09 0.00 7.10
CA TYR A 29 1.32 0.26 6.82
C TYR A 29 1.90 0.95 8.08
N PRO A 30 3.05 0.49 8.60
CA PRO A 30 3.75 1.20 9.66
C PRO A 30 3.92 2.67 9.26
N SER A 31 3.83 3.59 10.23
CA SER A 31 3.85 5.05 10.02
C SER A 31 5.04 5.54 9.19
N ASP A 32 6.14 4.81 9.21
CA ASP A 32 7.38 5.13 8.51
C ASP A 32 7.46 4.56 7.08
N GLN A 33 6.43 3.83 6.64
CA GLN A 33 6.40 3.29 5.29
C GLN A 33 5.84 4.31 4.30
N LEU A 34 6.67 4.66 3.32
CA LEU A 34 6.25 5.44 2.17
C LEU A 34 5.21 4.65 1.36
N VAL A 35 4.05 5.24 1.15
CA VAL A 35 2.98 4.69 0.32
C VAL A 35 2.90 5.48 -0.99
N THR A 36 2.82 4.77 -2.11
CA THR A 36 2.67 5.38 -3.43
C THR A 36 1.33 6.10 -3.56
N MET A 37 1.36 7.38 -3.89
CA MET A 37 0.18 8.16 -4.22
C MET A 37 -0.02 8.19 -5.74
N ASN A 38 -1.10 7.57 -6.23
CA ASN A 38 -1.40 7.46 -7.65
C ASN A 38 -2.18 8.69 -8.14
N PHE A 39 -1.49 9.77 -8.47
CA PHE A 39 -2.10 10.96 -9.07
C PHE A 39 -1.45 11.32 -10.41
N LYS A 40 -2.25 11.84 -11.32
CA LYS A 40 -1.80 12.34 -12.61
C LYS A 40 -1.47 13.82 -12.48
N VAL A 41 -0.35 14.22 -13.08
CA VAL A 41 0.09 15.62 -13.15
C VAL A 41 0.43 15.98 -14.58
N THR A 42 0.38 17.27 -14.90
CA THR A 42 0.91 17.76 -16.18
C THR A 42 2.43 17.57 -16.24
N ALA A 43 2.97 17.46 -17.45
CA ALA A 43 4.42 17.31 -17.65
C ALA A 43 5.21 18.52 -17.11
N GLU A 44 4.65 19.72 -17.26
CA GLU A 44 5.24 20.96 -16.75
C GLU A 44 5.30 20.98 -15.22
N LEU A 45 4.21 20.59 -14.54
CA LEU A 45 4.18 20.51 -13.08
C LEU A 45 5.22 19.51 -12.57
N ARG A 46 5.30 18.33 -13.20
CA ARG A 46 6.32 17.32 -12.86
C ARG A 46 7.74 17.87 -13.01
N ARG A 47 8.02 18.62 -14.09
CA ARG A 47 9.34 19.21 -14.35
C ARG A 47 9.67 20.28 -13.32
N ALA A 48 8.73 21.17 -13.00
CA ALA A 48 8.91 22.22 -12.01
C ALA A 48 9.25 21.65 -10.64
N TYR A 49 8.50 20.64 -10.17
CA TYR A 49 8.76 19.96 -8.90
C TYR A 49 10.14 19.28 -8.86
N LYS A 50 10.54 18.61 -9.96
CA LYS A 50 11.86 17.98 -10.04
C LYS A 50 13.00 19.01 -9.99
N LYS A 51 12.85 20.13 -10.71
CA LYS A 51 13.84 21.20 -10.71
C LYS A 51 13.99 21.80 -9.31
N TYR A 52 12.87 22.09 -8.66
CA TYR A 52 12.85 22.64 -7.31
C TYR A 52 13.48 21.69 -6.27
N ALA A 53 13.20 20.39 -6.37
CA ALA A 53 13.83 19.38 -5.52
C ALA A 53 15.36 19.38 -5.67
N LEU A 54 15.87 19.46 -6.90
CA LEU A 54 17.29 19.54 -7.19
C LEU A 54 17.91 20.85 -6.66
N GLU A 55 17.23 21.99 -6.85
CA GLU A 55 17.70 23.31 -6.39
C GLU A 55 17.75 23.42 -4.85
N LYS A 56 16.94 22.62 -4.15
CA LYS A 56 16.87 22.62 -2.68
C LYS A 56 17.62 21.46 -2.03
N ASP A 57 18.23 20.58 -2.83
CA ASP A 57 18.85 19.32 -2.37
C ASP A 57 17.92 18.48 -1.48
N LYS A 58 16.63 18.40 -1.87
CA LYS A 58 15.58 17.69 -1.14
C LYS A 58 14.99 16.56 -1.97
N SER A 59 14.47 15.55 -1.29
CA SER A 59 13.70 14.51 -1.96
C SER A 59 12.36 15.03 -2.47
N MET A 60 11.81 14.41 -3.52
CA MET A 60 10.48 14.75 -4.04
C MET A 60 9.39 14.63 -2.96
N VAL A 61 9.54 13.68 -2.03
CA VAL A 61 8.58 13.46 -0.94
C VAL A 61 8.59 14.65 0.03
N GLU A 62 9.76 15.18 0.37
CA GLU A 62 9.89 16.34 1.24
C GLU A 62 9.30 17.60 0.62
N ILE A 63 9.54 17.82 -0.69
CA ILE A 63 8.93 18.94 -1.42
C ILE A 63 7.40 18.84 -1.40
N LEU A 64 6.85 17.64 -1.61
CA LEU A 64 5.41 17.43 -1.55
C LEU A 64 4.86 17.70 -0.14
N LYS A 65 5.55 17.25 0.91
CA LYS A 65 5.17 17.51 2.31
C LYS A 65 5.15 19.01 2.61
N GLU A 66 6.22 19.73 2.25
CA GLU A 66 6.31 21.19 2.46
C GLU A 66 5.22 21.95 1.69
N SER A 67 4.94 21.54 0.45
CA SER A 67 3.87 22.15 -0.35
C SER A 67 2.50 21.98 0.30
N PHE A 68 2.25 20.82 0.92
CA PHE A 68 1.01 20.54 1.64
C PHE A 68 0.92 21.33 2.95
N ASP A 69 1.98 21.35 3.76
CA ASP A 69 2.02 22.14 5.00
C ASP A 69 1.83 23.64 4.73
N LEU A 70 2.45 24.16 3.66
CA LEU A 70 2.27 25.55 3.24
C LEU A 70 0.81 25.84 2.85
N TYR A 71 0.19 24.96 2.06
CA TYR A 71 -1.21 25.12 1.67
C TYR A 71 -2.13 25.08 2.89
N ARG A 72 -1.89 24.12 3.79
CA ARG A 72 -2.65 23.93 5.03
C ARG A 72 -2.57 25.17 5.93
N SER A 73 -1.37 25.68 6.18
CA SER A 73 -1.14 26.84 7.05
C SER A 73 -1.78 28.13 6.55
N LYS A 74 -2.11 28.22 5.25
CA LYS A 74 -2.70 29.43 4.65
C LYS A 74 -4.21 29.35 4.46
N ASN A 75 -4.80 28.17 4.55
CA ASN A 75 -6.21 27.93 4.16
C ASN A 75 -7.03 27.16 5.21
N ILE A 76 -6.41 26.75 6.32
CA ILE A 76 -7.06 26.14 7.49
C ILE A 76 -6.64 26.95 8.72
#